data_AF-A0A5D4HGG7-F1
#
_entry.id   AF-A0A5D4HGG7-F1
#
_cell.length_a   1.000
_cell.length_b   1.000
_cell.length_c   1.000
_cell.angle_alpha   90.00
_cell.angle_beta   90.00
_cell.angle_gamma   90.00
#
_symmetry.space_group_name_H-M   'P 1'
#
loop_
_entity.id
_entity.type
_entity.pdbx_description
1 polymer ?
#
loop_
_entity_poly.entity_id
_entity_poly.type
_entity_poly.pdbx_seq_one_letter_code
_entity_poly.pdbx_strand_id
1 'polypeptide(L)'
;MDTLLFINIGTQEAIFLLVFAIAGIAPLIFAIIALVDLFKREFGNKTTDRILLILLIVLAPLIGSMIYYLVLRKNYPLKHKAKWKHD
;
A
#
# COMPACT_ATOMS: atom_id res chain seq x y z
N MET A 1 3.22 -35.16 -9.27
CA MET A 1 4.38 -34.28 -8.93
C MET A 1 5.11 -33.86 -10.22
N ASP A 2 4.46 -34.02 -11.37
CA ASP A 2 5.10 -34.00 -12.69
C ASP A 2 5.05 -32.61 -13.35
N THR A 3 4.23 -31.71 -12.85
CA THR A 3 4.10 -30.34 -13.36
C THR A 3 5.32 -29.45 -13.07
N LEU A 4 6.17 -29.81 -12.10
CA LEU A 4 7.42 -29.08 -11.80
C LEU A 4 8.63 -29.57 -12.62
N LEU A 5 8.53 -30.75 -13.24
CA LEU A 5 9.58 -31.34 -14.08
C LEU A 5 9.72 -30.63 -15.45
N PHE A 6 8.69 -29.93 -15.93
CA PHE A 6 8.71 -29.23 -17.23
C PHE A 6 9.69 -28.05 -17.27
N ILE A 7 9.95 -27.40 -16.12
CA ILE A 7 10.84 -26.22 -16.03
C ILE A 7 12.22 -26.61 -15.45
N ASN A 8 12.41 -27.88 -15.04
CA ASN A 8 13.62 -28.34 -14.34
C ASN A 8 13.96 -27.48 -13.10
N ILE A 9 12.92 -27.03 -12.38
CA ILE A 9 13.05 -26.21 -11.17
C ILE A 9 12.81 -27.12 -9.97
N GLY A 10 13.79 -27.21 -9.08
CA GLY A 10 13.65 -27.93 -7.82
C GLY A 10 12.70 -27.25 -6.83
N THR A 11 12.35 -27.97 -5.76
CA THR A 11 11.41 -27.45 -4.75
C THR A 11 11.93 -26.19 -4.06
N GLN A 12 13.25 -26.07 -3.85
CA GLN A 12 13.85 -24.93 -3.17
C GLN A 12 13.75 -23.66 -4.02
N GLU A 13 14.03 -23.78 -5.31
CA GLU A 13 13.96 -22.72 -6.31
C GLU A 13 12.51 -22.26 -6.51
N ALA A 14 11.55 -23.18 -6.52
CA ALA A 14 10.13 -22.85 -6.59
C ALA A 14 9.67 -22.03 -5.36
N ILE A 15 10.09 -22.41 -4.16
CA ILE A 15 9.79 -21.65 -2.93
C ILE A 15 10.42 -20.25 -2.99
N PHE A 16 11.67 -20.16 -3.44
CA PHE A 16 12.37 -18.89 -3.57
C PHE A 16 11.66 -17.94 -4.55
N LEU A 17 11.26 -18.44 -5.72
CA LEU A 17 10.50 -17.67 -6.70
C LEU A 17 9.15 -17.20 -6.16
N LEU A 18 8.45 -18.05 -5.41
CA LEU A 18 7.19 -17.68 -4.77
C LEU A 18 7.38 -16.57 -3.74
N VAL A 19 8.39 -16.68 -2.87
CA VAL A 19 8.71 -15.65 -1.86
C VAL A 19 9.07 -14.33 -2.55
N PHE A 20 9.89 -14.36 -3.59
CA PHE A 20 10.26 -13.16 -4.35
C PHE A 20 9.06 -12.54 -5.07
N ALA A 21 8.18 -13.35 -5.66
CA ALA A 21 6.97 -12.86 -6.30
C ALA A 21 6.05 -12.16 -5.30
N ILE A 22 5.84 -12.75 -4.12
CA ILE A 22 5.03 -12.14 -3.05
C ILE A 22 5.72 -10.88 -2.51
N ALA A 23 7.02 -10.93 -2.22
CA ALA A 23 7.77 -9.81 -1.69
C ALA A 23 7.86 -8.63 -2.68
N GLY A 24 7.81 -8.90 -3.99
CA GLY A 24 7.75 -7.86 -5.02
C GLY A 24 6.35 -7.27 -5.21
N ILE A 25 5.32 -8.12 -5.24
CA ILE A 25 3.94 -7.70 -5.57
C ILE A 25 3.21 -7.14 -4.35
N ALA A 26 3.39 -7.72 -3.16
CA ALA A 26 2.66 -7.32 -1.96
C ALA A 26 2.88 -5.84 -1.58
N PRO A 27 4.11 -5.28 -1.61
CA PRO A 27 4.32 -3.84 -1.38
C PRO A 27 3.53 -2.95 -2.34
N LEU A 28 3.43 -3.35 -3.61
CA LEU A 28 2.68 -2.61 -4.62
C LEU A 28 1.19 -2.62 -4.31
N ILE A 29 0.63 -3.79 -3.94
CA ILE A 29 -0.77 -3.92 -3.53
C ILE A 29 -1.04 -3.01 -2.32
N PHE A 30 -0.20 -3.04 -1.29
CA PHE A 30 -0.36 -2.18 -0.12
C PHE A 30 -0.29 -0.69 -0.48
N ALA A 31 0.63 -0.29 -1.36
CA ALA A 31 0.72 1.09 -1.83
C ALA A 31 -0.55 1.53 -2.58
N ILE A 32 -1.08 0.69 -3.48
CA ILE A 32 -2.32 1.00 -4.22
C ILE A 32 -3.50 1.18 -3.25
N ILE A 33 -3.68 0.26 -2.30
CA ILE A 33 -4.77 0.36 -1.32
C ILE A 33 -4.58 1.62 -0.46
N ALA A 34 -3.34 1.93 -0.05
CA ALA A 34 -3.03 3.14 0.72
C ALA A 34 -3.37 4.41 -0.05
N LEU A 35 -3.00 4.50 -1.33
CA LEU A 35 -3.33 5.64 -2.19
C LEU A 35 -4.84 5.79 -2.37
N VAL A 36 -5.57 4.69 -2.60
CA VAL A 36 -7.04 4.72 -2.71
C VAL A 36 -7.69 5.19 -1.41
N ASP A 37 -7.21 4.74 -0.25
CA ASP A 37 -7.69 5.22 1.07
C ASP A 37 -7.33 6.71 1.26
N LEU A 38 -6.14 7.15 0.84
CA LEU A 38 -5.67 8.53 0.92
C LEU A 38 -6.55 9.50 0.12
N PHE A 39 -6.91 9.14 -1.12
CA PHE A 39 -7.78 9.97 -1.98
C PHE A 39 -9.20 10.11 -1.44
N LYS A 40 -9.66 9.16 -0.62
CA LYS A 40 -10.98 9.22 0.05
C LYS A 40 -10.97 10.12 1.30
N ARG A 41 -9.80 10.61 1.73
CA ARG A 41 -9.64 11.45 2.93
C ARG A 41 -9.61 12.93 2.61
N GLU A 42 -10.10 13.70 3.56
CA GLU A 42 -10.00 15.15 3.52
C GLU A 42 -8.73 15.65 4.19
N PHE A 43 -8.07 16.54 3.48
CA PHE A 43 -6.80 17.16 3.88
C PHE A 43 -6.98 18.63 4.28
N GLY A 44 -8.23 19.13 4.36
CA GLY A 44 -8.51 20.56 4.54
C GLY A 44 -7.69 21.42 3.57
N ASN A 45 -7.08 22.49 4.08
CA ASN A 45 -6.18 23.38 3.32
C ASN A 45 -4.73 22.88 3.25
N LYS A 46 -4.43 21.64 3.65
CA LYS A 46 -3.07 21.09 3.73
C LYS A 46 -2.72 20.25 2.50
N THR A 47 -2.67 20.88 1.33
CA THR A 47 -2.30 20.21 0.07
C THR A 47 -0.89 19.60 0.14
N THR A 48 0.04 20.27 0.82
CA THR A 48 1.42 19.80 1.01
C THR A 48 1.46 18.44 1.71
N ASP A 49 0.69 18.25 2.78
CA ASP A 49 0.65 16.99 3.54
C ASP A 49 0.19 15.82 2.65
N ARG A 50 -0.80 16.06 1.78
CA ARG A 50 -1.27 15.03 0.83
C ARG A 50 -0.16 14.64 -0.14
N ILE A 51 0.56 15.60 -0.70
CA ILE A 51 1.65 15.35 -1.66
C ILE A 51 2.79 14.58 -0.97
N LEU A 52 3.16 14.97 0.25
CA LEU A 52 4.20 14.29 1.02
C LEU A 52 3.83 12.83 1.33
N LEU A 53 2.57 12.55 1.65
CA LEU A 53 2.10 11.18 1.86
C LEU A 53 2.11 10.35 0.57
N ILE A 54 1.70 10.95 -0.56
CA ILE A 54 1.78 10.28 -1.86
C ILE A 54 3.24 9.94 -2.17
N LEU A 55 4.17 10.89 -2.01
CA LEU A 55 5.60 10.67 -2.22
C LEU A 55 6.13 9.57 -1.30
N LEU A 56 5.78 9.58 -0.02
CA LEU A 56 6.17 8.54 0.94
C LEU A 56 5.69 7.15 0.51
N ILE A 57 4.42 7.02 0.11
CA ILE A 57 3.83 5.73 -0.30
C ILE A 57 4.43 5.25 -1.63
N VAL A 58 4.68 6.13 -2.59
CA VAL A 58 5.19 5.75 -3.91
C VAL A 58 6.68 5.40 -3.87
N LEU A 59 7.50 6.17 -3.14
CA LEU A 59 8.94 5.94 -3.05
C LEU A 59 9.31 4.78 -2.13
N ALA A 60 8.46 4.47 -1.14
CA ALA A 60 8.65 3.33 -0.26
C ALA A 60 7.32 2.55 -0.12
N PRO A 61 6.91 1.73 -1.11
CA PRO A 61 5.61 1.08 -1.12
C PRO A 61 5.26 0.30 0.15
N LEU A 62 6.20 -0.49 0.67
CA LEU A 62 6.00 -1.25 1.90
C LEU A 62 5.99 -0.33 3.14
N ILE A 63 7.09 0.35 3.40
CA ILE A 63 7.27 1.14 4.63
C ILE A 63 6.31 2.35 4.65
N GLY A 64 6.20 3.07 3.54
CA GLY A 64 5.34 4.25 3.40
C GLY A 64 3.85 3.93 3.57
N SER A 65 3.37 2.82 2.99
CA SER A 65 1.99 2.38 3.23
C SER A 65 1.78 1.93 4.68
N MET A 66 2.74 1.25 5.31
CA MET A 66 2.67 0.86 6.73
C MET A 66 2.60 2.09 7.65
N ILE A 67 3.50 3.07 7.46
CA ILE A 67 3.50 4.32 8.24
C ILE A 67 2.17 5.05 8.05
N TYR A 68 1.68 5.13 6.80
CA TYR A 68 0.40 5.70 6.51
C TYR A 68 -0.71 5.03 7.32
N TYR A 69 -0.86 3.70 7.21
CA TYR A 69 -1.95 2.96 7.85
C TYR A 69 -1.91 2.99 9.38
N LEU A 70 -0.73 2.79 9.97
CA LEU A 70 -0.58 2.63 11.41
C LEU A 70 -0.55 3.96 12.16
N VAL A 71 0.04 5.00 11.54
CA VAL A 71 0.35 6.25 12.26
C VAL A 71 -0.44 7.43 11.71
N LEU A 72 -0.42 7.66 10.39
CA LEU A 72 -0.87 8.94 9.81
C LEU A 72 -2.36 8.94 9.43
N ARG A 73 -2.91 7.78 9.08
CA ARG A 73 -4.30 7.59 8.63
C ARG A 73 -5.34 8.22 9.58
N LYS A 74 -5.12 8.09 10.89
CA LYS A 74 -6.03 8.61 11.93
C LYS A 74 -6.16 10.14 11.94
N ASN A 75 -5.21 10.86 11.37
CA ASN A 75 -5.18 12.33 11.38
C ASN A 75 -6.07 12.96 10.30
N TYR A 76 -6.54 12.16 9.32
CA TYR A 76 -7.28 12.65 8.17
C TYR A 76 -8.64 11.95 8.09
N PRO A 77 -9.77 12.61 8.40
CA PRO A 77 -11.09 11.97 8.35
C PRO A 77 -11.50 11.65 6.91
N LEU A 78 -12.41 10.69 6.77
CA LEU A 78 -13.02 10.37 5.46
C LEU A 78 -13.94 11.51 5.02
N LYS A 79 -13.95 11.81 3.72
CA LYS A 79 -14.74 12.91 3.12
C LYS A 79 -16.21 12.92 3.53
N HIS A 80 -16.83 11.73 3.58
CA HIS A 80 -18.24 11.62 3.96
C HIS A 80 -18.52 11.93 5.44
N LYS A 81 -17.55 11.75 6.35
CA LYS A 81 -17.71 12.04 7.79
C LYS A 81 -17.44 13.50 8.12
N ALA A 82 -16.60 14.18 7.33
CA ALA A 82 -16.30 15.60 7.55
C ALA A 82 -17.53 16.50 7.34
N LYS A 83 -18.40 16.14 6.39
CA LYS A 83 -19.61 16.91 6.05
C LYS A 83 -20.60 17.07 7.22
N TRP A 84 -20.71 16.09 8.11
CA TRP A 84 -21.66 16.09 9.25
C TRP A 84 -21.17 16.86 10.48
N LYS A 85 -19.94 17.39 10.46
CA LYS A 85 -19.36 18.10 11.62
C LYS A 85 -19.50 19.62 11.53
N HIS A 86 -20.11 20.12 10.47
CA HIS A 86 -20.28 21.54 10.17
C HIS A 86 -21.75 22.01 10.21
N ASP A 87 -22.66 21.15 10.70
CA ASP A 87 -24.05 21.47 11.01
C ASP A 87 -24.20 21.67 12.53
#